data_AF-A0A2M8PZN1-F1
#
_entry.id   AF-A0A2M8PZN1-F1
#
_cell.length_a   1.000
_cell.length_b   1.000
_cell.length_c   1.000
_cell.angle_alpha   90.00
_cell.angle_beta   90.00
_cell.angle_gamma   90.00
#
_symmetry.space_group_name_H-M   'P 1'
#
loop_
_entity.id
_entity.type
_entity.pdbx_description
1 polymer ?
#
loop_
_entity_poly.entity_id
_entity_poly.type
_entity_poly.pdbx_seq_one_letter_code
_entity_poly.pdbx_strand_id
1 'polypeptide(L)'
;MACRNPLPLSEDDLLEILIGEADPNLLDCLEVDEASRERYREWVDFYRRLQRAWYPSSQTLVDYVSELLDEAHHQAVSAHVDECRQCREFVEYLMEQTVSSEHV
;
A
#
# COMPACT_ATOMS: atom_id res chain seq x y z
N MET A 1 -11.20 -3.58 -25.30
CA MET A 1 -12.12 -3.02 -24.31
C MET A 1 -12.21 -1.52 -24.55
N ALA A 2 -13.36 -0.90 -24.31
CA ALA A 2 -13.57 0.52 -24.56
C ALA A 2 -13.81 1.22 -23.22
N CYS A 3 -12.94 2.17 -22.88
CA CYS A 3 -13.13 3.09 -21.76
C CYS A 3 -14.51 3.77 -21.89
N ARG A 4 -15.25 3.85 -20.77
CA ARG A 4 -16.59 4.47 -20.75
C ARG A 4 -16.64 5.73 -19.89
N ASN A 5 -15.61 5.98 -19.10
CA ASN A 5 -15.50 7.18 -18.28
C ASN A 5 -14.96 8.37 -19.08
N PRO A 6 -15.34 9.60 -18.70
CA PRO A 6 -14.76 10.81 -19.26
C PRO A 6 -13.23 10.81 -19.11
N LEU A 7 -12.54 11.23 -20.18
CA LEU A 7 -11.09 11.41 -20.18
C LEU A 7 -10.72 12.90 -20.27
N PRO A 8 -9.65 13.36 -19.57
CA PRO A 8 -8.83 12.58 -18.64
C PRO A 8 -9.62 12.22 -17.36
N LEU A 9 -9.22 11.14 -16.70
CA LEU A 9 -9.82 10.70 -15.43
C LEU A 9 -9.77 11.83 -14.39
N SER A 10 -10.80 11.89 -13.55
CA SER A 10 -10.87 12.86 -12.45
C SER A 10 -9.89 12.51 -11.34
N GLU A 11 -9.71 13.42 -10.37
CA GLU A 11 -8.86 13.13 -9.20
C GLU A 11 -9.44 12.01 -8.34
N ASP A 12 -10.77 11.97 -8.18
CA ASP A 12 -11.47 10.93 -7.43
C ASP A 12 -11.28 9.56 -8.11
N ASP A 13 -11.42 9.49 -9.44
CA ASP A 13 -11.16 8.27 -10.22
C ASP A 13 -9.73 7.75 -10.02
N LEU A 14 -8.74 8.64 -10.07
CA LEU A 14 -7.33 8.28 -9.86
C LEU A 14 -7.07 7.83 -8.43
N LEU A 15 -7.78 8.42 -7.45
CA LEU A 15 -7.69 8.04 -6.05
C LEU A 15 -8.26 6.64 -5.81
N GLU A 16 -9.43 6.33 -6.38
CA GLU A 16 -10.02 4.98 -6.32
C GLU A 16 -9.07 3.92 -6.88
N ILE A 17 -8.39 4.22 -7.99
CA ILE A 17 -7.36 3.33 -8.55
C ILE A 17 -6.20 3.17 -7.56
N LEU A 18 -5.72 4.28 -6.99
CA LEU A 18 -4.58 4.29 -6.07
C LEU A 18 -4.82 3.45 -4.81
N ILE A 19 -6.04 3.52 -4.24
CA ILE A 19 -6.40 2.80 -3.01
C ILE A 19 -6.90 1.37 -3.27
N GLY A 20 -7.01 0.97 -4.54
CA GLY A 20 -7.43 -0.38 -4.94
C GLY A 20 -8.95 -0.62 -4.87
N GLU A 21 -9.74 0.44 -4.91
CA GLU A 21 -11.22 0.38 -4.91
C GLU A 21 -11.82 0.58 -6.31
N ALA A 22 -10.99 0.90 -7.31
CA ALA A 22 -11.44 1.11 -8.67
C ALA A 22 -12.07 -0.13 -9.31
N ASP A 23 -13.14 0.11 -10.08
CA ASP A 23 -13.71 -0.89 -10.95
C ASP A 23 -12.80 -1.20 -12.17
N PRO A 24 -13.01 -2.31 -12.88
CA PRO A 24 -12.20 -2.67 -14.05
C PRO A 24 -12.27 -1.66 -15.21
N ASN A 25 -13.33 -0.86 -15.32
CA ASN A 25 -13.44 0.14 -16.39
C ASN A 25 -12.51 1.33 -16.16
N LEU A 26 -12.31 1.74 -14.91
CA LEU A 26 -11.34 2.77 -14.54
C LEU A 26 -9.91 2.33 -14.89
N LEU A 27 -9.58 1.06 -14.68
CA LEU A 27 -8.30 0.49 -15.08
C LEU A 27 -8.14 0.50 -16.61
N ASP A 28 -9.16 0.06 -17.36
CA ASP A 28 -9.15 0.15 -18.84
C ASP A 28 -8.96 1.59 -19.32
N CYS A 29 -9.64 2.56 -18.68
CA CYS A 29 -9.53 3.98 -19.00
C CYS A 29 -8.14 4.55 -18.72
N LEU A 30 -7.53 4.16 -17.61
CA LEU A 30 -6.16 4.52 -17.29
C LEU A 30 -5.19 3.98 -18.35
N GLU A 31 -5.37 2.76 -18.84
CA GLU A 31 -4.46 2.18 -19.84
C GLU A 31 -4.46 2.93 -21.18
N VAL A 32 -5.62 3.43 -21.62
CA VAL A 32 -5.78 4.03 -22.96
C VAL A 32 -5.48 5.53 -23.02
N ASP A 33 -5.43 6.23 -21.88
CA ASP A 33 -5.21 7.69 -21.84
C ASP A 33 -3.83 8.05 -21.25
N GLU A 34 -3.00 8.72 -22.03
CA GLU A 34 -1.64 9.11 -21.60
C GLU A 34 -1.64 10.17 -20.51
N ALA A 35 -2.54 11.16 -20.58
CA ALA A 35 -2.63 12.24 -19.59
C ALA A 35 -3.04 11.69 -18.21
N SER A 36 -3.99 10.75 -18.17
CA SER A 36 -4.38 10.07 -16.93
C SER A 36 -3.24 9.24 -16.35
N ARG A 37 -2.44 8.54 -17.19
CA ARG A 37 -1.26 7.77 -16.72
C ARG A 37 -0.16 8.63 -16.16
N GLU A 38 0.06 9.81 -16.73
CA GLU A 38 1.06 10.74 -16.20
C GLU A 38 0.62 11.27 -14.84
N ARG A 39 -0.61 11.77 -14.72
CA ARG A 39 -1.17 12.24 -13.44
C ARG A 39 -1.21 11.13 -12.38
N TYR A 40 -1.60 9.91 -12.75
CA TYR A 40 -1.59 8.78 -11.83
C TYR A 40 -0.18 8.48 -11.30
N ARG A 41 0.86 8.56 -12.15
CA ARG A 41 2.26 8.39 -11.72
C ARG A 41 2.67 9.43 -10.69
N GLU A 42 2.28 10.70 -10.87
CA GLU A 42 2.54 11.76 -9.89
C GLU A 42 1.86 11.48 -8.55
N TRP A 43 0.60 11.02 -8.59
CA TRP A 43 -0.14 10.60 -7.39
C TRP A 43 0.51 9.43 -6.67
N VAL A 44 0.97 8.41 -7.41
CA VAL A 44 1.70 7.26 -6.83
C VAL A 44 3.00 7.72 -6.17
N ASP A 45 3.76 8.60 -6.80
CA ASP A 45 5.01 9.11 -6.23
C ASP A 45 4.78 9.97 -4.98
N PHE A 46 3.74 10.80 -5.00
CA PHE A 46 3.32 11.57 -3.82
C PHE A 46 2.88 10.65 -2.69
N TYR A 47 2.03 9.67 -2.98
CA TYR A 47 1.54 8.69 -2.01
C TYR A 47 2.68 7.88 -1.39
N ARG A 48 3.66 7.42 -2.19
CA ARG A 48 4.85 6.74 -1.69
C ARG A 48 5.68 7.61 -0.75
N ARG A 49 5.79 8.91 -1.01
CA ARG A 49 6.47 9.86 -0.11
C ARG A 49 5.73 10.01 1.21
N LEU A 50 4.40 10.11 1.17
CA LEU A 50 3.57 10.13 2.37
C LEU A 50 3.71 8.84 3.16
N GLN A 51 3.60 7.67 2.51
CA GLN A 51 3.79 6.39 3.17
C GLN A 51 5.15 6.30 3.88
N ARG A 52 6.25 6.68 3.23
CA ARG A 52 7.57 6.68 3.87
C ARG A 52 7.70 7.57 5.11
N ALA A 53 6.90 8.64 5.18
CA ALA A 53 6.93 9.55 6.33
C ALA A 53 6.09 9.05 7.51
N TRP A 54 5.07 8.21 7.25
CA TRP A 54 4.05 7.85 8.24
C TRP A 54 3.96 6.35 8.55
N TYR A 55 4.49 5.49 7.69
CA TYR A 55 4.41 4.04 7.82
C TYR A 55 5.76 3.50 8.32
N PRO A 56 5.74 2.51 9.23
CA PRO A 56 6.94 1.74 9.55
C PRO A 56 7.55 1.17 8.27
N SER A 57 8.88 1.16 8.18
CA SER A 57 9.57 0.55 7.05
C SER A 57 9.35 -0.97 7.05
N SER A 58 9.52 -1.64 5.90
CA SER A 58 9.45 -3.11 5.85
C SER A 58 10.44 -3.78 6.80
N GLN A 59 11.65 -3.22 6.95
CA GLN A 59 12.63 -3.72 7.92
C GLN A 59 12.13 -3.56 9.36
N THR A 60 11.52 -2.42 9.68
CA THR A 60 10.93 -2.18 11.01
C THR A 60 9.82 -3.19 11.33
N LEU A 61 9.01 -3.59 10.34
CA LEU A 61 7.97 -4.60 10.52
C LEU A 61 8.56 -6.02 10.69
N VAL A 62 9.68 -6.32 10.02
CA VAL A 62 10.44 -7.57 10.25
C VAL A 62 11.03 -7.59 11.66
N ASP A 63 11.66 -6.49 12.09
CA ASP A 63 12.24 -6.35 13.43
C ASP A 63 11.16 -6.44 14.51
N TYR A 64 9.96 -5.91 14.24
CA TYR A 64 8.78 -6.02 15.09
C TYR A 64 8.36 -7.49 15.29
N VAL A 65 8.13 -8.23 14.20
CA VAL A 65 7.75 -9.66 14.25
C VAL A 65 8.84 -10.52 14.87
N SER A 66 10.11 -10.13 14.71
CA SER A 66 11.26 -10.85 15.25
C SER A 66 11.61 -10.46 16.70
N GLU A 67 10.80 -9.60 17.34
CA GLU A 67 11.02 -9.08 18.70
C GLU A 67 12.40 -8.40 18.89
N LEU A 68 12.92 -7.75 17.83
CA LEU A 68 14.22 -7.07 17.84
C LEU A 68 14.13 -5.58 18.16
N LEU A 69 12.92 -5.01 18.17
CA LEU A 69 12.70 -3.62 18.54
C LEU A 69 12.81 -3.44 20.06
N ASP A 70 13.28 -2.27 20.49
CA ASP A 70 13.14 -1.88 21.90
C ASP A 70 11.66 -1.67 22.28
N GLU A 71 11.36 -1.70 23.57
CA GLU A 71 9.99 -1.61 24.10
C GLU A 71 9.23 -0.39 23.58
N ALA A 72 9.87 0.78 23.51
CA ALA A 72 9.21 2.02 23.10
C ALA A 72 8.86 2.00 21.60
N HIS A 73 9.77 1.52 20.76
CA HIS A 73 9.52 1.35 19.33
C HIS A 73 8.50 0.23 19.06
N HIS A 74 8.56 -0.88 19.81
CA HIS A 74 7.60 -1.97 19.67
C HIS A 74 6.17 -1.49 19.94
N GLN A 75 5.95 -0.72 21.02
CA GLN A 75 4.64 -0.14 21.32
C GLN A 75 4.13 0.80 20.22
N ALA A 76 5.00 1.65 19.67
CA ALA A 76 4.64 2.56 18.59
C ALA A 76 4.27 1.83 17.29
N VAL A 77 5.03 0.79 16.93
CA VAL A 77 4.74 -0.04 15.76
C VAL A 77 3.46 -0.86 15.96
N SER A 78 3.26 -1.44 17.15
CA SER A 78 2.02 -2.15 17.50
C SER A 78 0.79 -1.26 17.33
N ALA A 79 0.81 -0.04 17.87
CA ALA A 79 -0.30 0.90 17.72
C ALA A 79 -0.59 1.24 16.25
N HIS A 80 0.45 1.41 15.43
CA HIS A 80 0.26 1.63 13.99
C HIS A 80 -0.33 0.40 13.27
N VAL A 81 0.15 -0.80 13.59
CA VAL A 81 -0.34 -2.06 12.99
C VAL A 81 -1.82 -2.29 13.33
N ASP A 82 -2.26 -1.90 14.53
CA ASP A 82 -3.67 -1.96 14.94
C ASP A 82 -4.58 -1.04 14.11
N GLU A 83 -4.06 0.09 13.63
CA GLU A 83 -4.84 1.06 12.83
C GLU A 83 -4.70 0.86 11.33
N CYS A 84 -3.57 0.34 10.86
CA CYS A 84 -3.23 0.27 9.45
C CYS A 84 -3.43 -1.14 8.88
N ARG A 85 -4.49 -1.33 8.06
CA ARG A 85 -4.80 -2.62 7.42
C ARG A 85 -3.62 -3.20 6.64
N GLN A 86 -2.93 -2.38 5.84
CA GLN A 86 -1.79 -2.83 5.03
C GLN A 86 -0.63 -3.34 5.89
N CYS A 87 -0.32 -2.64 6.99
CA CYS A 87 0.74 -3.08 7.90
C CYS A 87 0.34 -4.35 8.65
N ARG A 88 -0.93 -4.50 9.01
CA ARG A 88 -1.48 -5.72 9.62
C ARG A 88 -1.37 -6.93 8.70
N GLU A 89 -1.86 -6.82 7.47
CA GLU A 89 -1.78 -7.88 6.46
C GLU A 89 -0.32 -8.28 6.19
N PHE A 90 0.61 -7.31 6.17
CA PHE A 90 2.03 -7.60 5.99
C PHE A 90 2.67 -8.28 7.21
N VAL A 91 2.30 -7.89 8.43
CA VAL A 91 2.74 -8.57 9.66
C VAL A 91 2.22 -10.01 9.69
N GLU A 92 0.94 -10.23 9.37
CA GLU A 92 0.35 -11.58 9.28
C GLU A 92 1.13 -12.46 8.30
N TYR A 93 1.43 -11.94 7.10
CA TYR A 93 2.27 -12.63 6.11
C TYR A 93 3.68 -12.95 6.63
N LEU A 94 4.34 -12.02 7.32
CA LEU A 94 5.67 -12.23 7.90
C LEU A 94 5.66 -13.33 8.98
N MET A 95 4.60 -13.37 9.80
CA MET A 95 4.39 -14.40 10.83
C MET A 95 4.18 -15.79 10.21
N GLU A 96 3.42 -15.90 9.12
CA GLU A 96 3.21 -17.16 8.40
C GLU A 96 4.51 -17.73 7.82
N GLN A 97 5.41 -16.86 7.33
CA GLN A 97 6.72 -17.28 6.82
C GLN A 97 7.66 -17.79 7.90
N THR A 98 7.66 -17.15 9.07
CA THR A 98 8.54 -17.55 10.18
C THR A 98 8.19 -18.96 10.67
N VAL A 99 6.91 -19.25 10.84
CA VAL A 99 6.42 -20.59 11.24
C VAL A 99 6.76 -21.66 10.20
N SER A 100 6.67 -21.33 8.91
CA SER A 100 7.00 -22.25 7.82
C SER A 100 8.50 -22.57 7.72
N SER A 101 9.36 -21.63 8.14
CA SER A 101 10.81 -21.81 8.11
C SER A 101 11.36 -22.68 9.24
N GLU A 102 10.61 -22.88 10.33
CA GLU A 102 11.02 -23.73 11.47
C GLU A 102 10.81 -25.24 11.22
N HIS A 103 10.25 -25.62 10.06
CA HIS A 103 9.90 -27.01 9.72
C HIS A 103 10.80 -27.64 8.63
N VAL A 104 12.00 -27.08 8.39
CA VAL A 104 13.00 -27.61 7.44
C VAL A 104 14.27 -28.06 8.16
#